data_AF-X1V7B0-F1
#
_entry.id   AF-X1V7B0-F1
#
_cell.length_a   1.000
_cell.length_b   1.000
_cell.length_c   1.000
_cell.angle_alpha   90.00
_cell.angle_beta   90.00
_cell.angle_gamma   90.00
#
_symmetry.space_group_name_H-M   'P 1'
#
loop_
_entity.id
_entity.type
_entity.pdbx_description
1 polymer ?
#
loop_
_entity_poly.entity_id
_entity_poly.type
_entity_poly.pdbx_seq_one_letter_code
_entity_poly.pdbx_strand_id
1 'polypeptide(L)'
;VWAEGFGMADPEQNIPATMETVYRIGSVSKLFTDIAIMQLTEQGDLLLDVPVIQYLPDFKPNNPFKKPITLRHLMSHRSGLVREPPAGNSFDPAEFSLAQTIESLNLTQLIHKPGDQTKYSNAGIAAAGFILESTQKEPFPQYLKRSVLQPMGLVKSSFEPEEWIIKDLAKAFMWTHDGRIFEAPTFELGMAPADCMYSTVTDLARFLNVLFNGGKGPGEQVLKKESLEVMWTPQFSKPEEK
;
A
#
# COMPACT_ATOMS: atom_id res chain seq x y z
N VAL A 1 -0.46 0.35 25.93
CA VAL A 1 0.01 1.39 24.97
C VAL A 1 -0.37 2.74 25.56
N TRP A 2 0.53 3.73 25.52
CA TRP A 2 0.23 5.13 25.86
C TRP A 2 -0.01 5.89 24.55
N ALA A 3 -1.04 6.74 24.51
CA ALA A 3 -1.40 7.54 23.33
C ALA A 3 -2.03 8.87 23.75
N GLU A 4 -1.60 9.96 23.13
CA GLU A 4 -2.10 11.31 23.35
C GLU A 4 -2.00 12.12 22.06
N GLY A 5 -2.94 13.05 21.83
CA GLY A 5 -2.92 13.97 20.69
C GLY A 5 -2.51 15.37 21.15
N PHE A 6 -1.71 16.06 20.34
CA PHE A 6 -1.27 17.43 20.61
C PHE A 6 -1.52 18.31 19.39
N GLY A 7 -1.91 19.57 19.60
CA GLY A 7 -2.28 20.50 18.53
C GLY A 7 -3.72 20.33 18.06
N MET A 8 -3.99 20.67 16.79
CA MET A 8 -5.34 20.74 16.23
C MET A 8 -5.48 19.77 15.05
N ALA A 9 -6.58 19.02 15.02
CA ALA A 9 -6.98 18.22 13.86
C ALA A 9 -7.65 19.10 12.79
N ASP A 10 -8.38 20.13 13.21
CA ASP A 10 -8.89 21.19 12.34
C ASP A 10 -8.66 22.55 13.03
N PRO A 11 -7.64 23.32 12.62
CA PRO A 11 -7.37 24.63 13.16
C PRO A 11 -8.48 25.66 12.91
N GLU A 12 -9.21 25.56 11.79
CA GLU A 12 -10.26 26.53 11.42
C GLU A 12 -11.51 26.34 12.29
N GLN A 13 -11.84 25.09 12.60
CA GLN A 13 -12.98 24.74 13.46
C GLN A 13 -12.63 24.64 14.94
N ASN A 14 -11.37 24.90 15.32
CA ASN A 14 -10.85 24.70 16.67
C ASN A 14 -11.05 23.26 17.20
N ILE A 15 -10.89 22.25 16.35
CA ILE A 15 -10.98 20.84 16.76
C ILE A 15 -9.60 20.37 17.22
N PRO A 16 -9.42 19.97 18.49
CA PRO A 16 -8.14 19.47 18.99
C PRO A 16 -7.82 18.09 18.40
N ALA A 17 -6.53 17.82 18.20
CA ALA A 17 -6.07 16.48 17.87
C ALA A 17 -6.20 15.57 19.10
N THR A 18 -6.68 14.34 18.88
CA THR A 18 -6.82 13.32 19.94
C THR A 18 -6.25 11.98 19.47
N MET A 19 -6.19 10.98 20.36
CA MET A 19 -5.79 9.62 19.99
C MET A 19 -6.79 8.94 19.02
N GLU A 20 -8.00 9.48 18.89
CA GLU A 20 -9.06 8.99 17.98
C GLU A 20 -9.06 9.73 16.64
N THR A 21 -8.26 10.80 16.48
CA THR A 21 -8.15 11.52 15.21
C THR A 21 -7.60 10.60 14.13
N VAL A 22 -8.30 10.54 13.01
CA VAL A 22 -7.92 9.78 11.82
C VAL A 22 -7.02 10.63 10.95
N TYR A 23 -5.94 10.03 10.45
CA TYR A 23 -5.02 10.65 9.50
C TYR A 23 -4.91 9.80 8.25
N ARG A 24 -4.60 10.46 7.13
CA ARG A 24 -4.06 9.80 5.94
C ARG A 24 -2.61 9.41 6.24
N ILE A 25 -2.31 8.11 6.25
CA ILE A 25 -0.99 7.62 6.67
C ILE A 25 -0.01 7.45 5.50
N GLY A 26 -0.44 7.80 4.29
CA GLY A 26 0.37 7.76 3.08
C GLY A 26 1.01 6.39 2.88
N SER A 27 2.31 6.39 2.65
CA SER A 27 3.05 5.20 2.25
C SER A 27 3.21 4.10 3.31
N VAL A 28 2.73 4.30 4.54
CA VAL A 28 2.54 3.20 5.50
C VAL A 28 1.55 2.16 4.96
N SER A 29 0.62 2.57 4.10
CA SER A 29 -0.35 1.72 3.40
C SER A 29 0.26 0.49 2.72
N LYS A 30 1.48 0.62 2.17
CA LYS A 30 2.18 -0.43 1.41
C LYS A 30 2.36 -1.70 2.23
N LEU A 31 2.61 -1.56 3.53
CA LEU A 31 2.82 -2.70 4.43
C LEU A 31 1.58 -3.61 4.48
N PHE A 32 0.38 -3.03 4.40
CA PHE A 32 -0.86 -3.80 4.44
C PHE A 32 -1.08 -4.57 3.13
N THR A 33 -0.77 -3.95 1.99
CA THR A 33 -0.74 -4.62 0.68
C THR A 33 0.25 -5.79 0.69
N ASP A 34 1.46 -5.56 1.20
CA ASP A 34 2.49 -6.59 1.26
C ASP A 34 2.06 -7.77 2.15
N ILE A 35 1.41 -7.49 3.28
CA ILE A 35 0.88 -8.52 4.18
C ILE A 35 -0.20 -9.36 3.49
N ALA A 36 -1.13 -8.73 2.78
CA ALA A 36 -2.16 -9.47 2.03
C ALA A 36 -1.55 -10.40 0.97
N ILE A 37 -0.52 -9.95 0.24
CA ILE A 37 0.21 -10.80 -0.71
C ILE A 37 0.93 -11.94 0.00
N MET A 38 1.52 -11.70 1.16
CA MET A 38 2.20 -12.74 1.94
C MET A 38 1.23 -13.76 2.54
N GLN A 39 0.02 -13.36 2.95
CA GLN A 39 -1.05 -14.28 3.35
C GLN A 39 -1.39 -15.25 2.21
N LEU A 40 -1.54 -14.76 0.98
CA LEU A 40 -1.81 -15.64 -0.16
C LEU A 40 -0.59 -16.48 -0.56
N THR A 41 0.62 -15.95 -0.35
CA THR A 41 1.86 -16.70 -0.58
C THR A 41 1.98 -17.88 0.38
N GLU A 42 1.64 -17.70 1.65
CA GLU A 42 1.73 -18.76 2.66
C GLU A 42 0.65 -19.85 2.51
N GLN A 43 -0.41 -19.54 1.75
CA GLN A 43 -1.48 -20.45 1.33
C GLN A 43 -1.14 -21.19 0.03
N GLY A 44 -0.13 -20.72 -0.71
CA GLY A 44 0.28 -21.26 -2.00
C GLY A 44 -0.49 -20.70 -3.20
N ASP A 45 -1.37 -19.73 -2.99
CA ASP A 45 -2.21 -19.12 -4.03
C ASP A 45 -1.43 -18.10 -4.87
N LEU A 46 -0.44 -17.43 -4.26
CA LEU A 46 0.50 -16.56 -4.95
C LEU A 46 1.94 -17.06 -4.78
N LEU A 47 2.77 -16.81 -5.78
CA LEU A 47 4.18 -17.14 -5.78
C LEU A 47 5.00 -15.87 -6.02
N LEU A 48 5.90 -15.56 -5.09
CA LEU A 48 6.69 -14.31 -5.14
C LEU A 48 7.63 -14.22 -6.35
N ASP A 49 8.02 -15.37 -6.89
CA ASP A 49 9.14 -15.52 -7.83
C ASP A 49 8.74 -15.94 -9.24
N VAL A 50 7.44 -15.97 -9.54
CA VAL A 50 6.93 -16.19 -10.89
C VAL A 50 6.67 -14.86 -11.61
N PRO A 51 6.70 -14.84 -12.96
CA PRO A 51 6.32 -13.66 -13.73
C PRO A 51 4.91 -13.17 -13.39
N VAL A 52 4.76 -11.87 -13.07
CA VAL A 52 3.45 -11.29 -12.71
C VAL A 52 2.43 -11.32 -13.85
N ILE A 53 2.89 -11.49 -15.09
CA ILE A 53 2.02 -11.67 -16.26
C ILE A 53 1.17 -12.95 -16.18
N GLN A 54 1.53 -13.89 -15.31
CA GLN A 54 0.68 -15.07 -15.03
C GLN A 54 -0.61 -14.68 -14.29
N TYR A 55 -0.55 -13.62 -13.49
CA TYR A 55 -1.72 -13.08 -12.76
C TYR A 55 -2.41 -11.96 -13.53
N LEU A 56 -1.64 -11.15 -14.28
CA LEU A 56 -2.12 -10.03 -15.08
C LEU A 56 -1.65 -10.16 -16.54
N PRO A 57 -2.33 -10.96 -17.37
CA PRO A 57 -1.89 -11.21 -18.76
C PRO A 57 -1.78 -9.94 -19.61
N ASP A 58 -2.55 -8.89 -19.29
CA ASP A 58 -2.57 -7.62 -20.01
C ASP A 58 -1.59 -6.58 -19.45
N PHE A 59 -0.87 -6.89 -18.37
CA PHE A 59 0.20 -6.05 -17.83
C PHE A 59 1.50 -6.25 -18.64
N LYS A 60 1.72 -5.38 -19.62
CA LYS A 60 2.79 -5.45 -20.62
C LYS A 60 3.53 -4.09 -20.79
N PRO A 61 4.11 -3.51 -19.72
CA PRO A 61 5.01 -2.38 -19.89
C PRO A 61 6.20 -2.78 -20.79
N ASN A 62 6.72 -1.83 -21.58
CA ASN A 62 7.84 -2.13 -22.47
C ASN A 62 9.08 -2.54 -21.67
N ASN A 63 9.55 -3.75 -21.88
CA ASN A 63 10.67 -4.34 -21.15
C ASN A 63 11.84 -4.68 -22.07
N PRO A 64 12.81 -3.76 -22.26
CA PRO A 64 13.96 -4.00 -23.13
C PRO A 64 14.95 -5.02 -22.55
N PHE A 65 14.83 -5.36 -21.26
CA PHE A 65 15.79 -6.22 -20.55
C PHE A 65 15.47 -7.71 -20.63
N LYS A 66 14.28 -8.08 -21.13
CA LYS A 66 13.81 -9.47 -21.28
C LYS A 66 13.80 -10.30 -19.98
N LYS A 67 13.96 -9.66 -18.82
CA LYS A 67 13.81 -10.29 -17.50
C LYS A 67 12.41 -9.98 -16.98
N PRO A 68 11.59 -10.99 -16.62
CA PRO A 68 10.23 -10.76 -16.16
C PRO A 68 10.18 -10.05 -14.80
N ILE A 69 9.13 -9.26 -14.58
CA ILE A 69 8.79 -8.69 -13.27
C ILE A 69 8.11 -9.78 -12.43
N THR A 70 8.38 -9.82 -11.14
CA THR A 70 7.76 -10.77 -10.18
C THR A 70 7.18 -9.98 -9.00
N LEU A 71 6.33 -10.61 -8.19
CA LEU A 71 5.78 -9.98 -6.98
C LEU A 71 6.91 -9.52 -6.03
N ARG A 72 7.95 -10.35 -5.85
CA ARG A 72 9.14 -9.97 -5.06
C ARG A 72 9.78 -8.68 -5.58
N HIS A 73 9.89 -8.52 -6.90
CA HIS A 73 10.44 -7.28 -7.47
C HIS A 73 9.53 -6.07 -7.24
N LEU A 74 8.19 -6.24 -7.29
CA LEU A 74 7.24 -5.17 -7.04
C LEU A 74 7.32 -4.67 -5.59
N MET A 75 7.22 -5.60 -4.63
CA MET A 75 7.20 -5.33 -3.18
C MET A 75 8.55 -4.81 -2.66
N SER A 76 9.67 -5.22 -3.27
CA SER A 76 11.02 -4.74 -2.90
C SER A 76 11.46 -3.46 -3.62
N HIS A 77 10.58 -2.83 -4.40
CA HIS A 77 10.92 -1.66 -5.23
C HIS A 77 12.09 -1.91 -6.19
N ARG A 78 12.14 -3.10 -6.80
CA ARG A 78 13.17 -3.52 -7.76
C ARG A 78 12.62 -3.94 -9.12
N SER A 79 11.37 -3.59 -9.43
CA SER A 79 10.71 -4.00 -10.68
C SER A 79 11.23 -3.31 -11.94
N GLY A 80 11.93 -2.18 -11.81
CA GLY A 80 12.31 -1.35 -12.96
C GLY A 80 11.16 -0.50 -13.50
N LEU A 81 9.98 -0.52 -12.86
CA LEU A 81 8.88 0.38 -13.20
C LEU A 81 9.22 1.84 -12.86
N VAL A 82 8.49 2.76 -13.50
CA VAL A 82 8.50 4.18 -13.13
C VAL A 82 8.02 4.38 -11.68
N ARG A 83 8.31 5.56 -11.10
CA ARG A 83 7.91 5.84 -9.71
C ARG A 83 6.39 5.89 -9.58
N GLU A 84 5.75 6.73 -10.37
CA GLU A 84 4.29 6.91 -10.40
C GLU A 84 3.71 6.37 -11.72
N PRO A 85 2.49 5.81 -11.71
CA PRO A 85 1.79 5.49 -12.94
C PRO A 85 1.40 6.76 -13.72
N PRO A 86 1.35 6.70 -15.07
CA PRO A 86 0.94 7.84 -15.89
C PRO A 86 -0.45 8.39 -15.58
N ALA A 87 -1.40 7.52 -15.20
CA ALA A 87 -2.75 7.88 -14.81
C ALA A 87 -3.06 7.41 -13.39
N GLY A 88 -3.89 8.15 -12.67
CA GLY A 88 -4.40 7.76 -11.35
C GLY A 88 -3.42 7.94 -10.19
N ASN A 89 -2.25 8.54 -10.42
CA ASN A 89 -1.30 8.86 -9.36
C ASN A 89 -1.83 9.99 -8.43
N SER A 90 -1.20 10.17 -7.27
CA SER A 90 -1.62 11.15 -6.24
C SER A 90 -1.66 12.62 -6.70
N PHE A 91 -1.14 12.96 -7.88
CA PHE A 91 -1.17 14.31 -8.45
C PHE A 91 -2.14 14.45 -9.63
N ASP A 92 -2.83 13.37 -9.99
CA ASP A 92 -3.81 13.36 -11.06
C ASP A 92 -5.13 13.95 -10.55
N PRO A 93 -5.67 15.01 -11.17
CA PRO A 93 -6.94 15.58 -10.77
C PRO A 93 -8.15 14.72 -11.17
N ALA A 94 -7.95 13.70 -12.02
CA ALA A 94 -9.00 12.79 -12.45
C ALA A 94 -9.01 11.49 -11.63
N GLU A 95 -10.20 10.93 -11.47
CA GLU A 95 -10.40 9.66 -10.80
C GLU A 95 -10.19 8.48 -11.76
N PHE A 96 -9.38 7.52 -11.34
CA PHE A 96 -9.11 6.30 -12.09
C PHE A 96 -9.32 5.09 -11.18
N SER A 97 -9.88 4.02 -11.73
CA SER A 97 -9.85 2.73 -11.05
C SER A 97 -8.41 2.21 -10.94
N LEU A 98 -8.19 1.28 -10.00
CA LEU A 98 -6.92 0.58 -9.91
C LEU A 98 -6.56 -0.12 -11.24
N ALA A 99 -7.55 -0.73 -11.91
CA ALA A 99 -7.37 -1.35 -13.23
C ALA A 99 -6.86 -0.34 -14.29
N GLN A 100 -7.49 0.83 -14.41
CA GLN A 100 -7.08 1.86 -15.37
C GLN A 100 -5.68 2.41 -15.04
N THR A 101 -5.37 2.56 -13.75
CA THR A 101 -4.05 2.95 -13.27
C THR A 101 -2.98 1.96 -13.73
N ILE A 102 -3.23 0.65 -13.61
CA ILE A 102 -2.30 -0.39 -14.05
C ILE A 102 -2.23 -0.50 -15.58
N GLU A 103 -3.35 -0.36 -16.28
CA GLU A 103 -3.38 -0.32 -17.75
C GLU A 103 -2.47 0.81 -18.29
N SER A 104 -2.48 1.98 -17.65
CA SER A 104 -1.65 3.12 -18.06
C SER A 104 -0.14 2.81 -18.05
N LEU A 105 0.31 1.83 -17.24
CA LEU A 105 1.72 1.41 -17.20
C LEU A 105 2.18 0.73 -18.49
N ASN A 106 1.27 0.23 -19.32
CA ASN A 106 1.60 -0.32 -20.64
C ASN A 106 2.18 0.74 -21.60
N LEU A 107 1.97 2.02 -21.32
CA LEU A 107 2.55 3.15 -22.06
C LEU A 107 3.98 3.48 -21.63
N THR A 108 4.50 2.79 -20.61
CA THR A 108 5.82 3.07 -20.01
C THR A 108 6.88 2.07 -20.46
N GLN A 109 8.14 2.43 -20.26
CA GLN A 109 9.28 1.54 -20.42
C GLN A 109 9.99 1.34 -19.09
N LEU A 110 10.47 0.12 -18.84
CA LEU A 110 11.31 -0.14 -17.67
C LEU A 110 12.59 0.71 -17.75
N ILE A 111 12.91 1.35 -16.63
CA ILE A 111 14.04 2.27 -16.49
C ILE A 111 15.35 1.55 -16.10
N HIS A 112 15.24 0.33 -15.57
CA HIS A 112 16.36 -0.57 -15.28
C HIS A 112 15.86 -2.02 -15.30
N LYS A 113 16.79 -2.96 -15.39
CA LYS A 113 16.49 -4.39 -15.35
C LYS A 113 15.87 -4.78 -14.00
N PRO A 114 14.81 -5.61 -13.97
CA PRO A 114 14.23 -6.08 -12.71
C PRO A 114 15.26 -6.79 -11.82
N GLY A 115 15.28 -6.45 -10.54
CA GLY A 115 16.19 -6.99 -9.52
C GLY A 115 17.53 -6.25 -9.38
N ASP A 116 17.96 -5.48 -10.39
CA ASP A 116 19.31 -4.92 -10.42
C ASP A 116 19.47 -3.68 -9.51
N GLN A 117 18.42 -2.87 -9.34
CA GLN A 117 18.47 -1.63 -8.55
C GLN A 117 17.21 -1.46 -7.71
N THR A 118 17.36 -0.86 -6.53
CA THR A 118 16.23 -0.39 -5.72
C THR A 118 15.87 1.03 -6.16
N LYS A 119 14.65 1.20 -6.66
CA LYS A 119 14.05 2.52 -6.90
C LYS A 119 12.61 2.50 -6.41
N TYR A 120 12.33 3.37 -5.45
CA TYR A 120 10.98 3.54 -4.91
C TYR A 120 9.94 3.72 -6.02
N SER A 121 8.93 2.86 -6.00
CA SER A 121 7.91 2.79 -7.03
C SER A 121 6.55 2.53 -6.40
N ASN A 122 5.72 3.56 -6.44
CA ASN A 122 4.32 3.51 -6.12
C ASN A 122 3.55 2.69 -7.16
N ALA A 123 3.90 2.82 -8.44
CA ALA A 123 3.38 1.99 -9.52
C ALA A 123 3.60 0.48 -9.27
N GLY A 124 4.76 0.12 -8.70
CA GLY A 124 5.07 -1.26 -8.36
C GLY A 124 4.12 -1.83 -7.31
N ILE A 125 3.84 -1.08 -6.24
CA ILE A 125 2.91 -1.52 -5.20
C ILE A 125 1.46 -1.49 -5.69
N ALA A 126 1.07 -0.50 -6.50
CA ALA A 126 -0.24 -0.50 -7.15
C ALA A 126 -0.45 -1.77 -8.00
N ALA A 127 0.55 -2.18 -8.78
CA ALA A 127 0.48 -3.42 -9.55
C ALA A 127 0.36 -4.67 -8.64
N ALA A 128 1.05 -4.69 -7.49
CA ALA A 128 0.88 -5.76 -6.51
C ALA A 128 -0.53 -5.80 -5.92
N GLY A 129 -1.12 -4.64 -5.58
CA GLY A 129 -2.51 -4.56 -5.14
C GLY A 129 -3.52 -4.94 -6.23
N PHE A 130 -3.23 -4.67 -7.50
CA PHE A 130 -4.12 -5.08 -8.58
C PHE A 130 -4.05 -6.59 -8.87
N ILE A 131 -2.89 -7.24 -8.65
CA ILE A 131 -2.79 -8.71 -8.63
C ILE A 131 -3.69 -9.28 -7.55
N LEU A 132 -3.71 -8.68 -6.36
CA LEU A 132 -4.58 -9.08 -5.27
C LEU A 132 -6.06 -9.00 -5.68
N GLU A 133 -6.50 -7.84 -6.16
CA GLU A 133 -7.88 -7.62 -6.64
C GLU A 133 -8.28 -8.60 -7.75
N SER A 134 -7.40 -8.80 -8.74
CA SER A 134 -7.67 -9.66 -9.90
C SER A 134 -7.74 -11.15 -9.54
N THR A 135 -6.85 -11.61 -8.66
CA THR A 135 -6.80 -13.05 -8.28
C THR A 135 -7.89 -13.42 -7.28
N GLN A 136 -8.26 -12.50 -6.40
CA GLN A 136 -9.29 -12.71 -5.38
C GLN A 136 -10.69 -12.36 -5.88
N LYS A 137 -10.81 -11.65 -7.01
CA LYS A 137 -12.07 -11.20 -7.61
C LYS A 137 -12.93 -10.39 -6.63
N GLU A 138 -12.26 -9.61 -5.80
CA GLU A 138 -12.84 -8.74 -4.78
C GLU A 138 -12.11 -7.40 -4.87
N PRO A 139 -12.81 -6.25 -4.83
CA PRO A 139 -12.12 -4.98 -4.93
C PRO A 139 -11.16 -4.77 -3.75
N PHE A 140 -10.03 -4.15 -4.03
CA PHE A 140 -8.88 -4.08 -3.12
C PHE A 140 -9.25 -3.61 -1.71
N PRO A 141 -10.00 -2.51 -1.50
CA PRO A 141 -10.33 -2.04 -0.16
C PRO A 141 -11.13 -3.05 0.67
N GLN A 142 -12.09 -3.74 0.04
CA GLN A 142 -12.93 -4.73 0.70
C GLN A 142 -12.10 -5.95 1.12
N TYR A 143 -11.21 -6.42 0.24
CA TYR A 143 -10.31 -7.52 0.58
C TYR A 143 -9.40 -7.16 1.75
N LEU A 144 -8.78 -5.97 1.74
CA LEU A 144 -7.89 -5.55 2.83
C LEU A 144 -8.64 -5.40 4.15
N LYS A 145 -9.84 -4.83 4.13
CA LYS A 145 -10.70 -4.70 5.30
C LYS A 145 -10.99 -6.06 5.92
N ARG A 146 -11.41 -7.03 5.10
CA ARG A 146 -11.79 -8.38 5.54
C ARG A 146 -10.60 -9.25 5.96
N SER A 147 -9.53 -9.26 5.17
CA SER A 147 -8.43 -10.23 5.33
C SER A 147 -7.28 -9.72 6.20
N VAL A 148 -7.14 -8.40 6.35
CA VAL A 148 -6.01 -7.79 7.10
C VAL A 148 -6.50 -6.92 8.25
N LEU A 149 -7.31 -5.88 7.98
CA LEU A 149 -7.65 -4.89 9.01
C LEU A 149 -8.52 -5.49 10.13
N GLN A 150 -9.58 -6.22 9.78
CA GLN A 150 -10.46 -6.85 10.77
C GLN A 150 -9.74 -7.91 11.61
N PRO A 151 -8.98 -8.88 11.05
CA PRO A 151 -8.22 -9.86 11.83
C PRO A 151 -7.15 -9.23 12.75
N MET A 152 -6.60 -8.07 12.38
CA MET A 152 -5.69 -7.30 13.23
C MET A 152 -6.39 -6.44 14.29
N GLY A 153 -7.72 -6.31 14.24
CA GLY A 153 -8.49 -5.46 15.13
C GLY A 153 -8.36 -3.96 14.86
N LEU A 154 -8.09 -3.57 13.61
CA LEU A 154 -7.89 -2.18 13.17
C LEU A 154 -9.24 -1.54 12.77
N VAL A 155 -10.11 -1.38 13.76
CA VAL A 155 -11.52 -0.95 13.57
C VAL A 155 -11.67 0.54 13.28
N LYS A 156 -10.59 1.32 13.39
CA LYS A 156 -10.54 2.76 13.09
C LYS A 156 -9.69 3.05 11.85
N SER A 157 -9.49 2.05 10.99
CA SER A 157 -8.70 2.15 9.77
C SER A 157 -9.48 1.68 8.55
N SER A 158 -9.26 2.34 7.41
CA SER A 158 -9.89 1.97 6.14
C SER A 158 -9.05 2.42 4.94
N PHE A 159 -9.30 1.80 3.79
CA PHE A 159 -8.79 2.26 2.49
C PHE A 159 -9.83 3.08 1.72
N GLU A 160 -11.02 3.29 2.30
CA GLU A 160 -12.10 4.09 1.74
C GLU A 160 -12.47 5.23 2.70
N PRO A 161 -12.91 6.39 2.16
CA PRO A 161 -13.37 7.52 2.95
C PRO A 161 -14.79 7.25 3.50
N GLU A 162 -14.94 6.21 4.34
CA GLU A 162 -16.23 5.89 4.96
C GLU A 162 -16.73 7.06 5.82
N GLU A 163 -18.05 7.22 6.00
CA GLU A 163 -18.61 8.34 6.76
C GLU A 163 -18.01 8.49 8.17
N TRP A 164 -17.73 7.36 8.83
CA TRP A 164 -17.11 7.33 10.16
C TRP A 164 -15.62 7.69 10.13
N ILE A 165 -14.93 7.50 9.00
CA ILE A 165 -13.55 7.98 8.79
C ILE A 165 -13.58 9.50 8.61
N ILE A 166 -14.41 9.99 7.68
CA ILE A 166 -14.48 11.42 7.33
C ILE A 166 -14.79 12.26 8.56
N LYS A 167 -15.70 11.78 9.43
CA LYS A 167 -16.10 12.49 10.66
C LYS A 167 -14.93 12.82 11.59
N ASP A 168 -13.97 11.90 11.71
CA ASP A 168 -12.83 12.03 12.64
C ASP A 168 -11.52 12.38 11.90
N LEU A 169 -11.58 12.68 10.60
CA LEU A 169 -10.44 12.94 9.72
C LEU A 169 -9.83 14.32 9.99
N ALA A 170 -8.52 14.36 10.25
CA ALA A 170 -7.78 15.61 10.35
C ALA A 170 -7.74 16.36 9.01
N LYS A 171 -7.90 17.68 9.06
CA LYS A 171 -7.69 18.57 7.93
C LYS A 171 -6.20 18.58 7.58
N ALA A 172 -5.86 18.20 6.36
CA ALA A 172 -4.48 18.10 5.91
C ALA A 172 -4.15 19.19 4.90
N PHE A 173 -2.92 19.70 4.99
CA PHE A 173 -2.42 20.78 4.16
C PHE A 173 -1.11 20.37 3.51
N MET A 174 -0.91 20.79 2.26
CA MET A 174 0.39 20.72 1.57
C MET A 174 0.99 22.12 1.52
N TRP A 175 2.31 22.16 1.38
CA TRP A 175 3.03 23.40 1.14
C TRP A 175 3.99 23.30 -0.04
N THR A 176 4.20 24.41 -0.72
CA THR A 176 5.20 24.53 -1.79
C THR A 176 6.49 25.15 -1.29
N HIS A 177 7.57 25.02 -2.07
CA HIS A 177 8.85 25.64 -1.73
C HIS A 177 8.76 27.18 -1.64
N ASP A 178 7.88 27.81 -2.42
CA ASP A 178 7.60 29.25 -2.38
C ASP A 178 6.64 29.66 -1.24
N GLY A 179 6.30 28.74 -0.33
CA GLY A 179 5.57 29.05 0.90
C GLY A 179 4.05 29.11 0.76
N ARG A 180 3.47 28.69 -0.37
CA ARG A 180 2.01 28.54 -0.48
C ARG A 180 1.58 27.35 0.35
N ILE A 181 0.51 27.51 1.13
CA ILE A 181 -0.15 26.43 1.87
C ILE A 181 -1.54 26.27 1.25
N PHE A 182 -1.93 25.03 0.97
CA PHE A 182 -3.22 24.71 0.40
C PHE A 182 -3.72 23.38 0.96
N GLU A 183 -5.03 23.15 0.89
CA GLU A 183 -5.62 21.90 1.36
C GLU A 183 -5.09 20.73 0.53
N ALA A 184 -4.68 19.66 1.22
CA ALA A 184 -4.12 18.50 0.59
C ALA A 184 -5.24 17.76 -0.19
N PRO A 185 -5.06 17.49 -1.49
CA PRO A 185 -6.09 16.87 -2.33
C PRO A 185 -6.46 15.48 -1.80
N THR A 186 -7.65 15.00 -2.12
CA THR A 186 -8.03 13.60 -1.85
C THR A 186 -7.24 12.68 -2.79
N PHE A 187 -6.71 11.59 -2.24
CA PHE A 187 -5.96 10.59 -2.99
C PHE A 187 -6.83 9.34 -3.05
N GLU A 188 -7.71 9.22 -4.04
CA GLU A 188 -8.69 8.13 -4.07
C GLU A 188 -8.54 7.22 -5.29
N LEU A 189 -8.95 5.97 -5.11
CA LEU A 189 -9.14 4.92 -6.11
C LEU A 189 -7.87 4.33 -6.75
N GLY A 190 -7.10 5.11 -7.51
CA GLY A 190 -6.05 4.56 -8.39
C GLY A 190 -4.82 4.02 -7.65
N MET A 191 -4.51 4.62 -6.50
CA MET A 191 -3.29 4.35 -5.73
C MET A 191 -3.55 3.77 -4.35
N ALA A 192 -4.74 3.23 -4.12
CA ALA A 192 -5.14 2.68 -2.82
C ALA A 192 -4.09 1.73 -2.21
N PRO A 193 -3.48 0.79 -2.98
CA PRO A 193 -2.47 -0.11 -2.43
C PRO A 193 -1.19 0.57 -1.93
N ALA A 194 -0.90 1.78 -2.41
CA ALA A 194 0.36 2.45 -2.18
C ALA A 194 0.26 3.59 -1.17
N ASP A 195 -0.84 4.35 -1.09
CA ASP A 195 -0.83 5.64 -0.39
C ASP A 195 -2.14 6.06 0.32
N CYS A 196 -3.25 5.36 0.13
CA CYS A 196 -4.58 5.90 0.45
C CYS A 196 -5.20 5.38 1.76
N MET A 197 -4.42 4.80 2.66
CA MET A 197 -4.98 4.32 3.93
C MET A 197 -5.24 5.46 4.91
N TYR A 198 -6.36 5.35 5.60
CA TYR A 198 -6.76 6.13 6.76
C TYR A 198 -6.55 5.30 8.03
N SER A 199 -5.98 5.88 9.07
CA SER A 199 -5.77 5.19 10.34
C SER A 199 -5.61 6.15 11.52
N THR A 200 -5.65 5.61 12.73
CA THR A 200 -5.34 6.30 13.97
C THR A 200 -4.02 5.80 14.56
N VAL A 201 -3.42 6.57 15.46
CA VAL A 201 -2.21 6.13 16.18
C VAL A 201 -2.46 4.86 17.01
N THR A 202 -3.68 4.67 17.52
CA THR A 202 -4.04 3.51 18.33
C THR A 202 -4.15 2.24 17.48
N ASP A 203 -4.68 2.34 16.26
CA ASP A 203 -4.68 1.23 15.30
C ASP A 203 -3.26 0.91 14.80
N LEU A 204 -2.44 1.91 14.47
CA LEU A 204 -1.04 1.64 14.11
C LEU A 204 -0.26 0.97 15.24
N ALA A 205 -0.54 1.30 16.51
CA ALA A 205 0.04 0.60 17.65
C ALA A 205 -0.45 -0.86 17.76
N ARG A 206 -1.73 -1.14 17.47
CA ARG A 206 -2.26 -2.52 17.39
C ARG A 206 -1.59 -3.30 16.25
N PHE A 207 -1.45 -2.68 15.08
CA PHE A 207 -0.74 -3.24 13.94
C PHE A 207 0.69 -3.67 14.32
N LEU A 208 1.45 -2.78 14.96
CA LEU A 208 2.80 -3.11 15.44
C LEU A 208 2.79 -4.25 16.48
N ASN A 209 1.83 -4.28 17.40
CA ASN A 209 1.69 -5.37 18.35
C ASN A 209 1.44 -6.72 17.66
N VAL A 210 0.61 -6.77 16.60
CA VAL A 210 0.38 -7.99 15.82
C VAL A 210 1.69 -8.47 15.18
N LEU A 211 2.44 -7.57 14.56
CA LEU A 211 3.72 -7.90 13.93
C LEU A 211 4.73 -8.46 14.96
N PHE A 212 4.91 -7.78 16.10
CA PHE A 212 5.83 -8.24 17.15
C PHE A 212 5.35 -9.48 17.90
N ASN A 213 4.05 -9.78 17.87
CA ASN A 213 3.46 -11.00 18.41
C ASN A 213 3.43 -12.14 17.37
N GLY A 214 4.38 -12.16 16.44
CA GLY A 214 4.53 -13.21 15.43
C GLY A 214 3.32 -13.33 14.49
N GLY A 215 2.64 -12.21 14.22
CA GLY A 215 1.49 -12.13 13.30
C GLY A 215 0.15 -12.55 13.91
N LYS A 216 0.09 -12.74 15.24
CA LYS A 216 -1.13 -13.13 15.94
C LYS A 216 -1.99 -11.90 16.27
N GLY A 217 -3.17 -11.85 15.65
CA GLY A 217 -4.23 -10.88 15.93
C GLY A 217 -4.99 -11.18 17.22
N PRO A 218 -6.01 -10.38 17.58
CA PRO A 218 -6.78 -10.57 18.80
C PRO A 218 -7.54 -11.90 18.87
N GLY A 219 -8.05 -12.39 17.73
CA GLY A 219 -8.86 -13.60 17.64
C GLY A 219 -8.23 -14.74 16.83
N GLU A 220 -7.30 -14.43 15.91
CA GLU A 220 -6.76 -15.40 14.96
C GLU A 220 -5.33 -15.08 14.53
N GLN A 221 -4.69 -16.03 13.86
CA GLN A 221 -3.39 -15.82 13.22
C GLN A 221 -3.61 -15.03 11.93
N VAL A 222 -3.05 -13.83 11.83
CA VAL A 222 -3.19 -12.99 10.63
C VAL A 222 -2.15 -13.36 9.58
N LEU A 223 -0.91 -13.59 9.99
CA LEU A 223 0.18 -13.96 9.08
C LEU A 223 1.14 -14.90 9.82
N LYS A 224 1.60 -16.00 9.22
CA LYS A 224 2.52 -16.93 9.90
C LYS A 224 3.83 -16.24 10.29
N LYS A 225 4.44 -16.70 11.38
CA LYS A 225 5.72 -16.16 11.86
C LYS A 225 6.82 -16.31 10.80
N GLU A 226 6.84 -17.43 10.09
CA GLU A 226 7.80 -17.71 9.02
C GLU A 226 7.63 -16.72 7.85
N SER A 227 6.38 -16.37 7.51
CA SER A 227 6.08 -15.35 6.51
C SER A 227 6.60 -13.98 6.93
N LEU A 228 6.46 -13.61 8.21
CA LEU A 228 7.02 -12.36 8.76
C LEU A 228 8.55 -12.35 8.72
N GLU A 229 9.20 -13.46 9.05
CA GLU A 229 10.66 -13.58 8.99
C GLU A 229 11.17 -13.35 7.56
N VAL A 230 10.45 -13.86 6.55
CA VAL A 230 10.75 -13.56 5.14
C VAL A 230 10.61 -12.06 4.85
N MET A 231 9.53 -11.42 5.31
CA MET A 231 9.30 -9.99 5.10
C MET A 231 10.38 -9.11 5.75
N TRP A 232 10.91 -9.50 6.91
CA TRP A 232 11.95 -8.76 7.62
C TRP A 232 13.36 -9.05 7.13
N THR A 233 13.55 -10.11 6.35
CA THR A 233 14.84 -10.45 5.78
C THR A 233 15.18 -9.46 4.66
N PRO A 234 16.37 -8.84 4.66
CA PRO A 234 16.80 -7.97 3.56
C PRO A 234 16.77 -8.70 2.21
N GLN A 235 15.92 -8.22 1.31
CA GLN A 235 15.78 -8.77 -0.03
C GLN A 235 16.89 -8.23 -0.95
N PHE A 236 17.46 -9.08 -1.78
CA PHE A 236 18.52 -8.74 -2.74
C PHE A 236 19.75 -8.05 -2.12
N SER A 237 20.20 -8.55 -0.97
CA SER A 237 21.39 -8.03 -0.27
C SER A 237 22.71 -8.32 -1.02
N LYS A 238 22.70 -9.31 -1.93
CA LYS A 238 23.78 -9.58 -2.89
C LYS A 238 23.20 -9.72 -4.31
N PRO A 239 24.00 -9.50 -5.37
CA PRO A 239 23.51 -9.51 -6.76
C PRO A 239 22.81 -10.81 -7.20
N GLU A 240 23.11 -11.93 -6.55
CA GLU A 240 22.56 -13.27 -6.87
C GLU A 240 21.55 -13.78 -5.83
N GLU A 241 21.39 -13.06 -4.71
CA GLU A 241 20.44 -13.44 -3.66
C GLU A 241 19.07 -12.80 -3.92
N LYS A 242 18.01 -13.52 -3.54
CA LYS A 242 16.65 -13.02 -3.51
C LYS A 242 16.33 -12.54 -2.12
#